data_AF-A0A4P5TM22-F1
#
_entry.id   AF-A0A4P5TM22-F1
#
_cell.length_a   1.000
_cell.length_b   1.000
_cell.length_c   1.000
_cell.angle_alpha   90.00
_cell.angle_beta   90.00
_cell.angle_gamma   90.00
#
_symmetry.space_group_name_H-M   'P 1'
#
loop_
_entity.id
_entity.type
_entity.pdbx_description
1 polymer ?
#
loop_
_entity_poly.entity_id
_entity_poly.type
_entity_poly.pdbx_seq_one_letter_code
_entity_poly.pdbx_strand_id
1 'polypeptide(L)'
;MKVHVHVNHTQMKVDEVVQGKNADEIVSTTKSKVAEKAPFAIKLALRGMSNQMFMQELVKRYNSEAKPPKPLPIPASADEFLQIAAQMGVVTILEE
;
A
#
# COMPACT_ATOMS: atom_id res chain seq x y z
N MET A 1 -15.95 0.34 -4.31
CA MET A 1 -14.64 0.43 -4.98
C MET A 1 -13.90 -0.89 -4.85
N LYS A 2 -13.22 -1.32 -5.91
CA LYS A 2 -12.48 -2.58 -5.97
C LYS A 2 -11.08 -2.32 -6.49
N VAL A 3 -10.08 -2.96 -5.88
CA VAL A 3 -8.68 -2.68 -6.15
C VAL A 3 -7.92 -3.99 -6.19
N HIS A 4 -7.26 -4.29 -7.31
CA HIS A 4 -6.35 -5.41 -7.41
C HIS A 4 -4.97 -5.02 -6.91
N VAL A 5 -4.45 -5.71 -5.92
CA VAL A 5 -3.12 -5.44 -5.35
C VAL A 5 -2.15 -6.49 -5.86
N HIS A 6 -1.12 -6.03 -6.57
CA HIS A 6 -0.04 -6.80 -7.15
C HIS A 6 1.30 -6.42 -6.48
N VAL A 7 1.67 -7.15 -5.44
CA VAL A 7 2.98 -7.02 -4.79
C VAL A 7 3.75 -8.31 -5.03
N ASN A 8 4.85 -8.23 -5.77
CA ASN A 8 5.76 -9.35 -5.97
C ASN A 8 7.15 -8.96 -5.46
N HIS A 9 7.49 -9.41 -4.25
CA HIS A 9 8.80 -9.22 -3.64
C HIS A 9 9.37 -10.58 -3.22
N THR A 10 10.70 -10.69 -3.11
CA THR A 10 11.45 -11.94 -2.88
C THR A 10 10.97 -12.77 -1.68
N GLN A 11 10.24 -12.16 -0.74
CA GLN A 11 9.70 -12.80 0.47
C GLN A 11 8.17 -12.68 0.61
N MET A 12 7.48 -12.01 -0.32
CA MET A 12 6.05 -11.76 -0.22
C MET A 12 5.43 -11.64 -1.62
N LYS A 13 4.44 -12.50 -1.90
CA LYS A 13 3.54 -12.35 -3.04
C LYS A 13 2.15 -12.03 -2.53
N VAL A 14 1.63 -10.86 -2.92
CA VAL A 14 0.24 -10.47 -2.73
C VAL A 14 -0.33 -10.23 -4.12
N ASP A 15 -1.29 -11.07 -4.49
CA ASP A 15 -2.00 -10.98 -5.77
C ASP A 15 -3.48 -11.18 -5.42
N GLU A 16 -4.08 -10.12 -4.88
CA GLU A 16 -5.38 -10.20 -4.24
C GLU A 16 -6.23 -8.99 -4.56
N VAL A 17 -7.52 -9.24 -4.79
CA VAL A 17 -8.49 -8.17 -4.92
C VAL A 17 -8.99 -7.76 -3.54
N VAL A 18 -8.90 -6.47 -3.26
CA VAL A 18 -9.39 -5.82 -2.04
C VAL A 18 -10.60 -4.98 -2.42
N GLN A 19 -11.69 -5.12 -1.66
CA GLN A 19 -12.92 -4.37 -1.85
C GLN A 19 -13.21 -3.54 -0.60
N GLY A 20 -13.69 -2.32 -0.81
CA GLY A 20 -13.98 -1.37 0.25
C GLY A 20 -14.93 -0.29 -0.24
N LYS A 21 -15.56 0.41 0.70
CA LYS A 21 -16.51 1.50 0.39
C LYS A 21 -15.81 2.76 -0.10
N ASN A 22 -14.58 3.00 0.37
CA ASN A 22 -13.76 4.16 0.03
C ASN A 22 -12.26 3.82 0.11
N ALA A 23 -11.40 4.78 -0.22
CA ALA A 23 -9.95 4.57 -0.27
C ALA A 23 -9.36 4.24 1.10
N ASP A 24 -9.85 4.87 2.16
CA ASP A 24 -9.42 4.61 3.53
C ASP A 24 -9.68 3.18 3.98
N GLU A 25 -10.85 2.61 3.64
CA GLU A 25 -11.17 1.21 3.89
C GLU A 25 -10.22 0.28 3.11
N ILE A 26 -9.98 0.55 1.83
CA ILE A 26 -9.04 -0.25 1.01
C ILE A 26 -7.64 -0.25 1.65
N VAL A 27 -7.14 0.92 2.03
CA VAL A 27 -5.82 1.06 2.66
C VAL A 27 -5.79 0.35 4.01
N SER A 28 -6.84 0.48 4.81
CA SER A 28 -6.94 -0.21 6.11
C SER A 28 -6.90 -1.73 5.96
N THR A 29 -7.70 -2.27 5.02
CA THR A 29 -7.72 -3.70 4.71
C THR A 29 -6.37 -4.15 4.16
N THR A 30 -5.76 -3.39 3.26
CA THR A 30 -4.44 -3.69 2.70
C THR A 30 -3.37 -3.73 3.79
N LYS A 31 -3.31 -2.71 4.65
CA LYS A 31 -2.40 -2.67 5.81
C LYS A 31 -2.57 -3.90 6.70
N SER A 32 -3.82 -4.28 6.97
CA SER A 32 -4.13 -5.43 7.82
C SER A 32 -3.65 -6.75 7.20
N LYS A 33 -3.90 -6.95 5.90
CA LYS A 33 -3.43 -8.12 5.15
C LYS A 33 -1.90 -8.21 5.08
N VAL A 34 -1.23 -7.08 4.83
CA VAL A 34 0.24 -7.01 4.84
C VAL A 34 0.77 -7.34 6.24
N ALA A 35 0.15 -6.80 7.29
CA ALA A 35 0.54 -7.08 8.67
C ALA A 35 0.36 -8.56 9.05
N GLU A 36 -0.65 -9.24 8.51
CA GLU A 36 -0.86 -10.68 8.75
C GLU A 36 0.23 -11.55 8.14
N LYS A 37 0.77 -11.16 6.99
CA LYS A 37 1.85 -11.87 6.29
C LYS A 37 3.25 -11.45 6.77
N ALA A 38 3.35 -10.41 7.59
CA ALA A 38 4.61 -9.88 8.08
C ALA A 38 5.10 -10.61 9.36
N PRO A 39 6.43 -10.67 9.60
CA PRO A 39 7.00 -11.13 10.87
C PRO A 39 6.43 -10.37 12.08
N PHE A 40 6.38 -11.02 13.25
CA PHE A 40 5.69 -10.51 14.45
C PHE A 40 6.04 -9.06 14.82
N ALA A 41 7.32 -8.69 14.78
CA ALA A 41 7.76 -7.32 15.08
C ALA A 41 7.20 -6.29 14.08
N ILE A 42 7.21 -6.62 12.78
CA ILE A 42 6.67 -5.76 11.72
C ILE A 42 5.14 -5.71 11.82
N LYS A 43 4.49 -6.84 12.13
CA LYS A 43 3.05 -6.91 12.37
C LYS A 43 2.61 -5.98 13.51
N LEU A 44 3.33 -5.97 14.63
CA LEU A 44 3.05 -5.05 15.74
C LEU A 44 3.21 -3.59 15.32
N ALA A 45 4.29 -3.25 14.61
CA ALA A 45 4.52 -1.90 14.11
C ALA A 45 3.41 -1.44 13.14
N LEU A 46 3.03 -2.28 12.18
CA LEU A 46 1.97 -1.98 11.21
C LEU A 46 0.60 -1.81 11.87
N ARG A 47 0.31 -2.59 12.92
CA ARG A 47 -0.95 -2.47 13.68
C ARG A 47 -1.01 -1.20 14.52
N GLY A 48 0.12 -0.76 15.09
CA GLY A 48 0.19 0.49 15.86
C GLY A 48 0.23 1.76 15.00
N MET A 49 0.47 1.63 13.70
CA MET A 49 0.61 2.75 12.78
C MET A 49 -0.75 3.20 12.21
N SER A 50 -0.97 4.51 12.10
CA SER A 50 -2.14 5.05 11.40
C SER A 50 -2.08 4.74 9.89
N ASN A 51 -3.23 4.78 9.20
CA ASN A 51 -3.25 4.54 7.76
C ASN A 51 -2.43 5.61 7.01
N GLN A 52 -2.54 6.87 7.43
CA GLN A 52 -1.76 7.96 6.85
C GLN A 52 -0.25 7.72 6.98
N MET A 53 0.22 7.37 8.18
CA MET A 53 1.64 7.07 8.37
C MET A 53 2.08 5.87 7.53
N PHE A 54 1.26 4.82 7.44
CA PHE A 54 1.56 3.64 6.63
C PHE A 54 1.77 3.98 5.15
N MET A 55 0.86 4.77 4.57
CA MET A 55 0.96 5.19 3.18
C MET A 55 2.20 6.04 2.91
N GLN A 56 2.46 7.02 3.78
CA GLN A 56 3.60 7.90 3.64
C GLN A 56 4.93 7.16 3.80
N GLU A 57 5.02 6.25 4.77
CA GLU A 57 6.20 5.44 5.02
C GLU A 57 6.49 4.49 3.85
N LEU A 58 5.46 3.87 3.27
CA LEU A 58 5.61 3.04 2.07
C LEU A 58 6.22 3.83 0.90
N VAL A 59 5.69 5.01 0.61
CA VAL A 59 6.21 5.84 -0.51
C VAL A 59 7.62 6.37 -0.20
N LYS A 60 7.89 6.78 1.06
CA LYS A 60 9.24 7.18 1.49
C LYS A 60 10.25 6.05 1.31
N ARG A 61 9.92 4.83 1.74
CA ARG A 61 10.79 3.66 1.59
C ARG A 61 10.99 3.31 0.13
N TYR A 62 9.94 3.30 -0.67
CA TYR A 62 10.07 3.09 -2.11
C TYR A 62 11.01 4.11 -2.77
N ASN A 63 10.85 5.40 -2.47
CA ASN A 63 11.73 6.45 -3.00
C ASN A 63 13.21 6.27 -2.58
N SER A 64 13.43 5.78 -1.35
CA SER A 64 14.78 5.52 -0.81
C SER A 64 15.42 4.26 -1.40
N GLU A 65 14.66 3.18 -1.53
CA GLU A 65 15.14 1.85 -1.91
C GLU A 65 15.20 1.68 -3.44
N ALA A 66 14.12 2.01 -4.15
CA ALA A 66 14.04 1.88 -5.61
C ALA A 66 14.79 3.00 -6.34
N LYS A 67 15.10 4.11 -5.65
CA LYS A 67 15.78 5.31 -6.19
C LYS A 67 15.28 5.67 -7.60
N PRO A 68 13.96 5.87 -7.78
CA PRO A 68 13.42 6.18 -9.08
C PRO A 68 14.03 7.49 -9.61
N PRO A 69 14.14 7.66 -10.94
CA PRO A 69 14.72 8.86 -11.54
C PRO A 69 13.97 10.15 -11.15
N LYS A 70 12.69 10.02 -10.78
CA LYS A 70 11.92 11.08 -10.12
C LYS A 70 11.22 10.49 -8.89
N PRO A 71 11.51 11.00 -7.67
CA PRO A 71 10.81 10.57 -6.46
C PRO A 71 9.30 10.81 -6.56
N LEU A 72 8.53 9.86 -6.06
CA LEU A 72 7.07 9.97 -5.98
C LEU A 72 6.69 10.94 -4.85
N PRO A 73 5.62 11.75 -5.02
CA PRO A 73 5.15 12.63 -3.96
C PRO A 73 4.67 11.82 -2.76
N ILE A 74 4.87 12.35 -1.54
CA ILE A 74 4.35 11.71 -0.35
C ILE A 74 2.84 11.97 -0.27
N PRO A 75 1.99 10.93 -0.24
CA PRO A 75 0.54 11.12 -0.29
C PRO A 75 0.00 11.82 0.96
N ALA A 76 -0.92 12.75 0.76
CA ALA A 76 -1.67 13.41 1.82
C ALA A 76 -2.97 12.65 2.17
N SER A 77 -3.50 11.84 1.24
CA SER A 77 -4.76 11.11 1.39
C SER A 77 -4.67 9.67 0.88
N ALA A 78 -5.67 8.86 1.22
CA ALA A 78 -5.77 7.49 0.73
C ALA A 78 -6.00 7.43 -0.78
N ASP A 79 -6.78 8.35 -1.34
CA ASP A 79 -6.98 8.46 -2.79
C ASP A 79 -5.69 8.76 -3.53
N GLU A 80 -4.89 9.73 -3.05
CA GLU A 80 -3.58 10.04 -3.63
C GLU A 80 -2.64 8.84 -3.55
N PHE A 81 -2.63 8.13 -2.41
CA PHE A 81 -1.82 6.93 -2.26
C PHE A 81 -2.20 5.84 -3.27
N LEU A 82 -3.49 5.58 -3.47
CA LEU A 82 -3.95 4.58 -4.44
C LEU A 82 -3.58 4.97 -5.87
N GLN A 83 -3.66 6.26 -6.22
CA GLN A 83 -3.21 6.73 -7.54
C GLN A 83 -1.70 6.54 -7.73
N ILE A 84 -0.89 6.86 -6.73
CA ILE A 84 0.57 6.65 -6.77
C ILE A 84 0.89 5.16 -6.87
N ALA A 85 0.25 4.32 -6.05
CA ALA A 85 0.43 2.86 -6.07
C ALA A 85 0.02 2.26 -7.42
N ALA A 86 -1.00 2.83 -8.08
CA ALA A 86 -1.41 2.44 -9.42
C ALA A 86 -0.37 2.82 -10.49
N GLN A 87 0.19 4.03 -10.42
CA GLN A 87 1.29 4.45 -11.31
C GLN A 87 2.53 3.56 -11.18
N MET A 88 2.76 2.99 -10.00
CA MET A 88 3.84 2.03 -9.74
C MET A 88 3.57 0.62 -10.27
N GLY A 89 2.37 0.34 -10.78
CA GLY A 89 1.95 -1.01 -11.17
C GLY A 89 1.74 -1.97 -10.00
N VAL A 90 1.79 -1.46 -8.76
CA VAL A 90 1.55 -2.25 -7.54
C VAL A 90 0.06 -2.47 -7.30
N VAL A 91 -0.75 -1.58 -7.86
CA VAL A 91 -2.20 -1.60 -7.69
C VAL A 91 -2.86 -1.39 -9.06
N THR A 92 -3.97 -2.08 -9.33
CA THR A 92 -4.88 -1.75 -10.42
C THR A 92 -6.23 -1.40 -9.81
N ILE A 93 -6.68 -0.17 -10.00
CA ILE A 93 -8.02 0.25 -9.58
C ILE A 93 -9.00 -0.37 -10.56
N LEU A 94 -9.84 -1.28 -10.07
CA LEU A 94 -10.91 -1.90 -10.82
C LEU A 94 -12.16 -1.05 -10.53
N GLU A 95 -12.40 -0.04 -11.36
CA GLU A 95 -13.68 0.67 -11.32
C GLU A 95 -14.84 -0.33 -11.55
N GLU A 96 -15.95 -0.12 -10.84
CA GLU A 96 -17.22 -0.79 -11.15
C GLU A 96 -17.94 -0.02 -12.27
#